data_AF-A0A9D0I630-F1
#
_entry.id   AF-A0A9D0I630-F1
#
_cell.length_a   1.000
_cell.length_b   1.000
_cell.length_c   1.000
_cell.angle_alpha   90.00
_cell.angle_beta   90.00
_cell.angle_gamma   90.00
#
_symmetry.space_group_name_H-M   'P 1'
#
loop_
_entity.id
_entity.type
_entity.pdbx_description
1 polymer ?
#
loop_
_entity_poly.entity_id
_entity_poly.type
_entity_poly.pdbx_seq_one_letter_code
_entity_poly.pdbx_strand_id
1 'polypeptide(L)'
;MKALLLLAANGPLVILSSHESPLDDVFLGKLKAKGIDKFIAFDLDLELVKARYGGHFTKVMQDLHETDDLRVVDYNGHRIYELFRFDELGRQLIYDPAIEKKKVYVD
;
A
#
# COMPACT_ATOMS: atom_id res chain seq x y z
N MET A 1 -5.53 11.16 4.86
CA MET A 1 -4.69 10.18 4.16
C MET A 1 -4.69 8.89 4.94
N LYS A 2 -4.66 7.76 4.25
CA LYS A 2 -4.50 6.42 4.81
C LYS A 2 -3.07 5.94 4.60
N ALA A 3 -2.56 5.14 5.53
CA ALA A 3 -1.30 4.44 5.37
C ALA A 3 -1.56 2.97 5.12
N LEU A 4 -0.85 2.39 4.15
CA LEU A 4 -1.01 0.99 3.75
C LEU A 4 0.35 0.32 3.66
N LEU A 5 0.43 -0.92 4.15
CA LEU A 5 1.47 -1.86 3.78
C LEU A 5 0.96 -2.71 2.62
N LEU A 6 1.62 -2.62 1.47
CA LEU A 6 1.36 -3.51 0.33
C LEU A 6 2.40 -4.63 0.32
N LEU A 7 1.96 -5.87 0.21
CA LEU A 7 2.80 -7.01 -0.15
C LEU A 7 2.61 -7.30 -1.63
N ALA A 8 3.59 -6.94 -2.45
CA ALA A 8 3.58 -7.12 -3.90
C ALA A 8 4.74 -8.01 -4.35
N ALA A 9 4.75 -8.39 -5.64
CA ALA A 9 5.73 -9.33 -6.19
C ALA A 9 7.19 -8.83 -6.10
N ASN A 10 7.39 -7.51 -6.13
CA ASN A 10 8.71 -6.88 -5.99
C ASN A 10 9.12 -6.61 -4.52
N GLY A 11 8.30 -7.05 -3.56
CA GLY A 11 8.51 -6.85 -2.13
C GLY A 11 7.45 -5.98 -1.49
N PRO A 12 7.57 -5.74 -0.17
CA PRO A 12 6.64 -4.89 0.56
C PRO A 12 6.89 -3.41 0.28
N LEU A 13 5.81 -2.60 0.31
CA LEU A 13 5.88 -1.14 0.22
C LEU A 13 4.99 -0.50 1.28
N VAL A 14 5.46 0.59 1.87
CA VAL A 14 4.62 1.48 2.70
C VAL A 14 4.25 2.69 1.86
N ILE A 15 2.95 2.93 1.73
CA ILE A 15 2.42 4.04 0.94
C ILE A 15 1.42 4.86 1.75
N LEU A 16 1.25 6.12 1.35
CA LEU A 16 0.17 6.97 1.80
C LEU A 16 -0.76 7.28 0.63
N SER A 17 -2.06 7.33 0.89
CA SER A 17 -3.04 7.64 -0.13
C SER A 17 -4.19 8.50 0.40
N SER A 18 -4.75 9.37 -0.46
CA SER A 18 -5.99 10.11 -0.17
C SER A 18 -7.24 9.29 -0.47
N HIS A 19 -7.13 8.19 -1.24
CA HIS A 19 -8.26 7.35 -1.62
C HIS A 19 -8.88 6.65 -0.41
N GLU A 20 -10.21 6.50 -0.43
CA GLU A 20 -10.95 5.84 0.65
C GLU A 20 -10.74 4.31 0.65
N SER A 21 -10.34 3.73 -0.47
CA SER A 21 -10.16 2.29 -0.60
C SER A 21 -8.94 1.97 -1.48
N PRO A 22 -8.15 0.94 -1.14
CA PRO A 22 -7.13 0.41 -2.04
C PRO A 22 -7.72 -0.35 -3.25
N LEU A 23 -9.05 -0.46 -3.33
CA LEU A 23 -9.79 -0.97 -4.50
C LEU A 23 -10.38 0.15 -5.38
N ASP A 24 -10.08 1.41 -5.09
CA ASP A 24 -10.45 2.51 -5.97
C ASP A 24 -9.78 2.37 -7.35
N ASP A 25 -10.53 2.54 -8.44
CA ASP A 25 -10.03 2.31 -9.80
C ASP A 25 -8.86 3.23 -10.17
N VAL A 26 -8.86 4.48 -9.69
CA VAL A 26 -7.77 5.44 -9.94
C VAL A 26 -6.52 5.02 -9.17
N PHE A 27 -6.69 4.60 -7.91
CA PHE A 27 -5.60 4.06 -7.10
C PHE A 27 -4.98 2.80 -7.75
N LEU A 28 -5.83 1.84 -8.16
CA LEU A 28 -5.41 0.62 -8.84
C LEU A 28 -4.71 0.92 -10.17
N GLY A 29 -5.22 1.88 -10.94
CA GLY A 29 -4.58 2.35 -12.17
C GLY A 29 -3.16 2.89 -11.93
N LYS A 30 -2.96 3.65 -10.86
CA LYS A 30 -1.64 4.16 -10.47
C LYS A 30 -0.67 3.06 -10.04
N LEU A 31 -1.13 2.08 -9.26
CA LEU A 31 -0.32 0.91 -8.89
C LEU A 31 0.07 0.07 -10.10
N LYS A 32 -0.88 -0.15 -11.02
CA LYS A 32 -0.65 -0.87 -12.27
C LYS A 32 0.39 -0.18 -13.15
N ALA A 33 0.34 1.16 -13.26
CA ALA A 33 1.34 1.93 -13.99
C ALA A 33 2.76 1.80 -13.39
N LYS A 34 2.87 1.40 -12.11
CA LYS A 34 4.12 1.08 -11.40
C LYS A 34 4.46 -0.43 -11.42
N GLY A 35 3.74 -1.24 -12.20
CA GLY A 35 3.97 -2.68 -12.34
C GLY A 35 3.43 -3.54 -11.18
N ILE A 36 2.52 -2.99 -10.37
CA ILE A 36 1.88 -3.72 -9.27
C ILE A 36 0.47 -4.13 -9.71
N ASP A 37 0.36 -5.33 -10.30
CA ASP A 37 -0.91 -5.86 -10.83
C ASP A 37 -1.74 -6.62 -9.79
N LYS A 38 -1.13 -7.06 -8.69
CA LYS A 38 -1.76 -7.77 -7.58
C LYS A 38 -0.98 -7.56 -6.29
N PHE A 39 -1.69 -7.54 -5.17
CA PHE A 39 -1.11 -7.30 -3.86
C PHE A 39 -2.03 -7.75 -2.73
N ILE A 40 -1.45 -7.87 -1.55
CA ILE A 40 -2.19 -7.89 -0.29
C ILE A 40 -1.93 -6.56 0.41
N ALA A 41 -2.97 -5.83 0.77
CA ALA A 41 -2.88 -4.60 1.52
C ALA A 41 -3.25 -4.84 2.99
N PHE A 42 -2.54 -4.17 3.89
CA PHE A 42 -2.90 -4.03 5.29
C PHE A 42 -2.99 -2.56 5.65
N ASP A 43 -4.03 -2.19 6.39
CA ASP A 43 -4.11 -0.88 7.01
C ASP A 43 -2.98 -0.71 8.02
N LEU A 44 -2.33 0.46 8.01
CA LEU A 44 -1.37 0.89 9.03
C LEU A 44 -1.93 2.10 9.79
N ASP A 45 -1.67 2.17 11.08
CA ASP A 45 -1.92 3.37 11.87
C ASP A 45 -1.02 4.53 11.36
N LEU A 46 -1.65 5.63 10.95
CA LEU A 46 -0.95 6.77 10.36
C LEU A 46 0.00 7.46 11.35
N GLU A 47 -0.39 7.58 12.61
CA GLU A 47 0.43 8.20 13.64
C GLU A 47 1.63 7.30 13.97
N LEU A 48 1.45 5.98 13.94
CA LEU A 48 2.54 5.02 14.09
C LEU A 48 3.56 5.13 12.94
N VAL A 49 3.09 5.22 11.70
CA VAL A 49 3.93 5.41 10.51
C VAL A 49 4.71 6.73 10.63
N LYS A 50 4.04 7.82 11.00
CA LYS A 50 4.66 9.12 11.23
C LYS A 50 5.71 9.08 12.32
N ALA A 51 5.43 8.43 13.45
CA ALA A 51 6.37 8.29 14.55
C ALA A 51 7.63 7.49 14.16
N ARG A 52 7.46 6.38 13.42
CA ARG A 52 8.55 5.49 13.02
C ARG A 52 9.44 6.05 11.92
N TYR A 53 8.86 6.74 10.94
CA TYR A 53 9.62 7.33 9.84
C TYR A 53 10.11 8.75 10.14
N GLY A 54 9.51 9.45 11.09
CA GLY A 54 9.95 10.75 11.59
C GLY A 54 10.25 11.75 10.48
N GLY A 55 11.47 12.27 10.42
CA GLY A 55 11.88 13.25 9.40
C GLY A 55 11.74 12.76 7.96
N HIS A 56 11.83 11.44 7.72
CA HIS A 56 11.58 10.88 6.39
C HIS A 56 10.11 11.03 5.98
N PHE A 57 9.18 10.80 6.92
CA PHE A 57 7.76 11.05 6.69
C PHE A 57 7.49 12.49 6.30
N THR A 58 8.08 13.45 7.01
CA THR A 58 7.93 14.89 6.71
C THR A 58 8.40 15.23 5.29
N LYS A 59 9.53 14.66 4.84
CA LYS A 59 10.03 14.87 3.48
C LYS A 59 9.07 14.32 2.43
N VAL A 60 8.57 13.09 2.62
CA VAL A 60 7.59 12.47 1.71
C VAL A 60 6.32 13.31 1.61
N MET A 61 5.87 13.90 2.71
CA MET A 61 4.68 14.76 2.74
C MET A 61 4.88 16.13 2.07
N GLN A 62 6.12 16.61 1.97
CA GLN A 62 6.45 17.91 1.37
C GLN A 62 6.87 17.81 -0.09
N ASP A 63 7.09 16.60 -0.63
CA ASP A 63 7.49 16.40 -2.02
C ASP A 63 6.33 16.74 -2.97
N LEU A 64 6.53 17.76 -3.81
CA LEU A 64 5.55 18.22 -4.79
C LEU A 64 5.51 17.34 -6.05
N HIS A 65 6.50 16.47 -6.27
CA HIS A 65 6.53 15.55 -7.41
C HIS A 65 5.73 14.27 -7.16
N GLU A 66 5.56 13.90 -5.88
CA GLU A 66 4.63 12.84 -5.50
C GLU A 66 3.20 13.39 -5.62
N THR A 67 2.37 12.73 -6.43
CA THR A 67 0.98 13.16 -6.63
C THR A 67 0.20 13.04 -5.32
N ASP A 68 -0.66 14.02 -5.02
CA ASP A 68 -1.36 14.09 -3.73
C ASP A 68 -2.13 12.82 -3.34
N ASP A 69 -2.51 11.98 -4.31
CA ASP A 69 -3.31 10.79 -4.03
C ASP A 69 -2.49 9.52 -3.73
N LEU A 70 -1.19 9.47 -4.03
CA LEU A 70 -0.35 8.31 -3.74
C LEU A 70 1.12 8.72 -3.55
N ARG A 71 1.66 8.41 -2.37
CA ARG A 71 3.06 8.70 -1.99
C ARG A 71 3.73 7.43 -1.50
N VAL A 72 4.95 7.13 -1.97
CA VAL A 72 5.74 6.00 -1.45
C VAL A 72 6.57 6.48 -0.25
N VAL A 73 6.30 5.93 0.93
CA VAL A 73 7.10 6.20 2.15
C VAL A 73 8.33 5.32 2.17
N ASP A 74 8.16 4.03 1.86
CA ASP A 74 9.25 3.07 1.92
C ASP A 74 9.06 1.92 0.94
N TYR A 75 10.17 1.45 0.39
CA TYR A 75 10.26 0.28 -0.48
C TYR A 75 11.39 -0.67 -0.04
N ASN A 76 12.11 -0.35 1.05
CA ASN A 76 13.10 -1.24 1.63
C ASN A 76 12.39 -2.24 2.54
N GLY A 77 12.15 -3.45 2.03
CA GLY A 77 11.39 -4.44 2.76
C GLY A 77 11.99 -4.90 4.08
N HIS A 78 13.32 -4.93 4.20
CA HIS A 78 13.97 -5.28 5.47
C HIS A 78 13.58 -4.28 6.56
N ARG A 79 13.74 -2.98 6.27
CA ARG A 79 13.38 -1.91 7.20
C ARG A 79 11.89 -1.92 7.54
N ILE A 80 11.03 -2.17 6.56
CA ILE A 80 9.58 -2.25 6.78
C ILE A 80 9.25 -3.36 7.80
N TYR A 81 9.82 -4.55 7.65
CA TYR A 81 9.59 -5.66 8.58
C TYR A 81 10.24 -5.47 9.96
N GLU A 82 11.32 -4.70 10.06
CA GLU A 82 11.89 -4.30 11.37
C GLU A 82 11.03 -3.26 12.08
N LEU A 83 10.40 -2.36 11.31
CA LEU A 83 9.60 -1.27 11.85
C LEU A 83 8.19 -1.69 12.26
N PHE A 84 7.55 -2.64 11.57
CA PHE A 84 6.16 -3.03 11.83
C PHE A 84 6.03 -4.48 12.27
N ARG A 85 5.32 -4.70 13.38
CA ARG A 85 4.97 -6.03 13.85
C ARG A 85 3.67 -6.50 13.19
N PHE A 86 3.50 -7.81 13.05
CA PHE A 86 2.29 -8.38 12.45
C PHE A 86 1.01 -8.12 13.26
N ASP A 87 1.11 -7.97 14.58
CA ASP A 87 -0.03 -7.64 15.46
C ASP A 87 -0.45 -6.17 15.40
N GLU A 88 0.31 -5.33 14.70
CA GLU A 88 -0.01 -3.92 14.45
C GLU A 88 -0.66 -3.71 13.07
N LEU A 89 -0.70 -4.75 12.24
CA LEU A 89 -1.34 -4.69 10.94
C LEU A 89 -2.86 -4.75 11.11
N GLY A 90 -3.55 -3.77 10.51
CA GLY A 90 -5.00 -3.67 10.56
C GLY A 90 -5.70 -4.61 9.58
N ARG A 91 -6.81 -4.13 9.02
CA ARG A 91 -7.62 -4.91 8.08
C ARG A 91 -6.78 -5.36 6.89
N GLN A 92 -6.88 -6.65 6.56
CA GLN A 92 -6.34 -7.21 5.33
C GLN A 92 -7.31 -7.01 4.16
N LEU A 93 -6.76 -6.69 2.99
CA LEU A 93 -7.46 -6.68 1.72
C LEU A 93 -6.60 -7.39 0.66
N ILE A 94 -7.22 -8.25 -0.14
CA ILE A 94 -6.54 -8.96 -1.22
C ILE A 94 -7.04 -8.39 -2.55
N TYR A 95 -6.12 -7.99 -3.41
CA TYR A 95 -6.41 -7.62 -4.78
C TYR A 95 -5.65 -8.55 -5.74
N ASP A 96 -6.41 -9.38 -6.46
CA ASP A 96 -5.93 -10.19 -7.57
C ASP A 96 -7.02 -10.24 -8.65
N PRO A 97 -6.83 -9.54 -9.79
CA PRO A 97 -7.80 -9.52 -10.89
C PRO A 97 -8.16 -10.89 -11.46
N ALA A 98 -7.36 -11.93 -11.20
CA ALA A 98 -7.64 -13.29 -11.64
C ALA A 98 -8.60 -14.04 -10.71
N ILE A 99 -8.75 -13.62 -9.44
CA ILE A 99 -9.65 -14.28 -8.48
C ILE A 99 -11.11 -14.12 -8.90
N GLU A 100 -11.48 -13.02 -9.55
CA GLU A 100 -12.84 -12.82 -10.09
C GLU A 100 -13.13 -13.68 -11.35
N LYS A 101 -12.09 -14.20 -12.03
CA LYS A 101 -12.25 -14.99 -13.27
C LYS A 101 -12.52 -16.48 -13.06
N LYS A 102 -12.93 -16.91 -11.87
CA LYS A 102 -13.55 -18.24 -11.73
C LYS A 102 -14.96 -18.20 -12.35
N LYS A 103 -15.01 -18.34 -13.68
CA LYS A 103 -16.21 -18.85 -14.35
C LYS A 103 -16.52 -20.20 -13.72
N VAL A 104 -17.64 -20.27 -13.02
CA VAL A 104 -18.24 -21.53 -12.60
C VAL A 104 -18.53 -22.31 -13.88
N TYR A 105 -17.70 -23.30 -14.19
CA TYR A 105 -18.12 -24.35 -15.11
C TYR A 105 -19.10 -25.20 -14.32
N VAL A 106 -20.38 -25.05 -14.67
CA VAL A 106 -21.42 -25.97 -14.23
C VAL A 106 -21.31 -27.15 -15.18
N ASP A 107 -20.89 -28.29 -14.65
CA ASP A 107 -20.93 -29.58 -15.36
C ASP A 107 -22.38 -29.98 -15.67
#